data_AF-A0A937H5Y9-F1
#
_entry.id   AF-A0A937H5Y9-F1
#
_cell.length_a   1.000
_cell.length_b   1.000
_cell.length_c   1.000
_cell.angle_alpha   90.00
_cell.angle_beta   90.00
_cell.angle_gamma   90.00
#
_symmetry.space_group_name_H-M   'P 1'
#
loop_
_entity.id
_entity.type
_entity.pdbx_description
1 polymer ?
#
loop_
_entity_poly.entity_id
_entity_poly.type
_entity_poly.pdbx_seq_one_letter_code
_entity_poly.pdbx_strand_id
1 'polypeptide(L)'
;MYIRTIKVTFKDKLSKDMFVNYTDTNADAKGIKNGTLMKILFSNSDVTVTLVLIFPDYKTFMRDHNNLAGPIIDSFKDQGLKVELNDGEVLGNTAVSLQFLDVLKKEAAFYSPND
;
A
#
# COMPACT_ATOMS: atom_id res chain seq x y z
N MET A 1 -4.66 6.80 13.87
CA MET A 1 -4.16 6.04 12.70
C MET A 1 -5.12 6.20 11.55
N TYR A 2 -4.61 6.12 10.33
CA TYR A 2 -5.41 6.21 9.12
C TYR A 2 -5.02 5.06 8.18
N ILE A 3 -5.99 4.52 7.44
CA ILE A 3 -5.77 3.37 6.56
C ILE A 3 -6.30 3.68 5.17
N ARG A 4 -5.57 3.20 4.16
CA ARG A 4 -6.02 3.13 2.77
C ARG A 4 -6.02 1.68 2.30
N THR A 5 -7.08 1.31 1.58
CA THR A 5 -7.10 0.11 0.76
C THR A 5 -7.27 0.49 -0.70
N ILE A 6 -6.44 -0.09 -1.57
CA ILE A 6 -6.53 0.10 -3.02
C ILE A 6 -6.64 -1.28 -3.64
N LYS A 7 -7.76 -1.58 -4.26
CA LYS A 7 -7.94 -2.80 -5.05
C LYS A 7 -7.93 -2.44 -6.52
N VAL A 8 -7.02 -3.04 -7.26
CA VAL A 8 -6.84 -2.79 -8.69
C VAL A 8 -7.13 -4.07 -9.45
N THR A 9 -7.99 -3.97 -10.46
CA THR A 9 -8.24 -5.05 -11.43
C THR A 9 -7.59 -4.68 -12.76
N PHE A 10 -6.63 -5.50 -13.16
CA PHE A 10 -5.84 -5.36 -14.37
C PHE A 10 -6.51 -6.07 -15.55
N LYS A 11 -6.11 -5.70 -16.77
CA LYS A 11 -6.60 -6.32 -18.01
C LYS A 11 -6.09 -7.76 -18.15
N ASP A 12 -4.88 -8.01 -17.66
CA ASP A 12 -4.21 -9.30 -17.73
C ASP A 12 -3.22 -9.49 -16.56
N LYS A 13 -2.72 -10.72 -16.44
CA LYS A 13 -1.78 -11.13 -15.40
C LYS A 13 -0.44 -10.43 -15.51
N LEU A 14 0.06 -10.22 -16.73
CA LEU A 14 1.35 -9.57 -16.96
C LEU A 14 1.36 -8.14 -16.40
N SER A 15 0.29 -7.39 -16.67
CA SER A 15 0.09 -6.03 -16.17
C SER A 15 0.06 -5.98 -14.65
N LYS A 16 -0.63 -6.95 -14.01
CA LYS A 16 -0.63 -7.09 -12.56
C LYS A 16 0.77 -7.40 -12.02
N ASP A 17 1.48 -8.34 -12.63
CA ASP A 17 2.81 -8.76 -12.17
C ASP A 17 3.84 -7.62 -12.31
N MET A 18 3.77 -6.83 -13.39
CA MET A 18 4.56 -5.61 -13.55
C MET A 18 4.27 -4.59 -12.44
N PHE A 19 3.00 -4.38 -12.11
CA PHE A 19 2.60 -3.49 -11.02
C PHE A 19 3.14 -3.97 -9.67
N VAL A 20 2.99 -5.25 -9.36
CA VAL A 20 3.51 -5.86 -8.12
C VAL A 20 5.01 -5.56 -7.99
N ASN A 21 5.79 -5.87 -9.02
CA ASN A 21 7.25 -5.64 -9.03
C ASN A 21 7.63 -4.16 -8.89
N TYR A 22 6.88 -3.26 -9.55
CA TYR A 22 7.11 -1.82 -9.40
C TYR A 22 6.86 -1.35 -7.97
N THR A 23 5.78 -1.82 -7.35
CA THR A 23 5.45 -1.42 -5.99
C THR A 23 6.38 -2.04 -4.95
N ASP A 24 6.86 -3.26 -5.16
CA ASP A 24 7.70 -4.02 -4.21
C ASP A 24 9.17 -3.54 -4.14
N THR A 25 9.47 -2.40 -4.76
CA THR A 25 10.82 -1.84 -4.81
C THR A 25 10.79 -0.35 -4.44
N ASN A 26 10.61 0.52 -5.43
CA ASN A 26 10.81 1.96 -5.28
C ASN A 26 9.66 2.67 -4.58
N ALA A 27 8.43 2.16 -4.73
CA ALA A 27 7.26 2.76 -4.09
C ALA A 27 7.31 2.58 -2.56
N ASP A 28 7.87 1.46 -2.09
CA ASP A 28 7.91 1.14 -0.66
C ASP A 28 8.88 2.03 0.09
N ALA A 29 10.11 2.15 -0.40
CA ALA A 29 11.08 3.07 0.17
C ALA A 29 10.54 4.52 0.22
N LYS A 30 9.89 4.99 -0.86
CA LYS A 30 9.30 6.33 -0.92
C LYS A 30 8.09 6.47 0.02
N GLY A 31 7.24 5.46 0.10
CA GLY A 31 6.07 5.44 0.98
C GLY A 31 6.48 5.49 2.46
N ILE A 32 7.52 4.75 2.85
CA ILE A 32 8.08 4.80 4.21
C ILE A 32 8.69 6.18 4.50
N LYS A 33 9.43 6.79 3.55
CA LYS A 33 9.91 8.18 3.69
C LYS A 33 8.75 9.18 3.84
N ASN A 34 7.63 8.93 3.18
CA ASN A 34 6.40 9.72 3.33
C ASN A 34 5.64 9.43 4.62
N GLY A 35 6.11 8.50 5.46
CA GLY A 35 5.55 8.17 6.77
C GLY A 35 4.49 7.06 6.78
N THR A 36 4.38 6.27 5.70
CA THR A 36 3.66 5.00 5.76
C THR A 36 4.31 4.11 6.83
N LEU A 37 3.50 3.52 7.71
CA LEU A 37 3.98 2.60 8.76
C LEU A 37 4.09 1.18 8.25
N MET A 38 3.16 0.78 7.38
CA MET A 38 3.09 -0.57 6.85
C MET A 38 2.39 -0.56 5.51
N LYS A 39 2.93 -1.35 4.60
CA LYS A 39 2.29 -1.75 3.36
C LYS A 39 2.08 -3.26 3.39
N ILE A 40 0.89 -3.70 2.97
CA ILE A 40 0.63 -5.11 2.65
C ILE A 40 0.08 -5.15 1.22
N LEU A 41 0.66 -6.02 0.40
CA LEU A 41 0.16 -6.30 -0.95
C LEU A 41 -0.18 -7.77 -1.04
N PHE A 42 -1.38 -8.10 -1.50
CA PHE A 42 -1.80 -9.50 -1.68
C PHE A 42 -2.63 -9.68 -2.94
N SER A 43 -2.41 -10.82 -3.61
CA SER A 43 -3.15 -11.19 -4.83
C SER A 43 -4.54 -11.70 -4.44
N ASN A 44 -5.59 -11.11 -5.00
CA ASN A 44 -6.96 -11.64 -4.87
C ASN A 44 -7.27 -12.66 -5.97
N SER A 45 -6.68 -12.49 -7.15
CA SER A 45 -6.82 -13.39 -8.31
C SER A 45 -5.61 -13.25 -9.25
N ASP A 46 -5.63 -13.90 -10.42
CA ASP A 46 -4.60 -13.72 -11.44
C ASP A 46 -4.50 -12.28 -11.97
N VAL A 47 -5.57 -11.50 -11.90
CA VAL A 47 -5.66 -10.13 -12.45
C VAL A 47 -6.05 -9.08 -11.43
N THR A 48 -6.20 -9.44 -10.15
CA THR A 48 -6.63 -8.51 -9.10
C THR A 48 -5.66 -8.55 -7.93
N VAL A 49 -5.31 -7.37 -7.44
CA VAL A 49 -4.45 -7.19 -6.26
C VAL A 49 -5.07 -6.16 -5.32
N THR A 50 -4.84 -6.34 -4.03
CA THR A 50 -5.20 -5.36 -3.00
C THR A 50 -3.93 -4.91 -2.27
N LEU A 51 -3.78 -3.59 -2.20
CA LEU A 51 -2.81 -2.89 -1.37
C LEU A 51 -3.50 -2.36 -0.11
N VAL A 52 -2.87 -2.53 1.04
CA VAL A 52 -3.25 -1.90 2.31
C VAL A 52 -2.09 -1.04 2.77
N LEU A 53 -2.37 0.23 3.07
CA LEU A 53 -1.41 1.19 3.61
C LEU A 53 -1.90 1.67 4.98
N ILE A 54 -1.01 1.67 5.96
CA ILE A 54 -1.27 2.11 7.32
C ILE A 54 -0.44 3.34 7.62
N PHE A 55 -1.06 4.38 8.16
CA PHE A 55 -0.44 5.66 8.49
C PHE A 55 -0.64 5.99 9.98
N PRO A 56 0.29 6.75 10.60
CA PRO A 56 0.15 7.13 12.01
C PRO A 56 -1.04 8.08 12.21
N ASP A 57 -1.28 8.97 11.25
CA ASP A 57 -2.30 10.01 11.30
C ASP A 57 -2.76 10.45 9.89
N TYR A 58 -3.83 11.24 9.85
CA TYR A 58 -4.41 11.76 8.61
C TYR A 58 -3.46 12.71 7.86
N LYS A 59 -2.65 13.50 8.58
CA LYS A 59 -1.70 14.43 7.95
C LYS A 59 -0.65 13.70 7.13
N THR A 60 -0.14 12.59 7.66
CA THR A 60 0.84 11.72 7.03
C THR A 60 0.23 10.98 5.84
N PHE A 61 -1.00 10.50 5.99
CA PHE A 61 -1.79 9.95 4.88
C PHE A 61 -1.94 10.96 3.72
N MET A 62 -2.30 12.21 4.01
CA MET A 62 -2.46 13.24 2.98
C MET A 62 -1.14 13.58 2.30
N ARG A 63 -0.03 13.60 3.05
CA ARG A 63 1.31 13.79 2.48
C ARG A 63 1.65 12.69 1.48
N ASP A 64 1.43 11.43 1.84
CA ASP A 64 1.66 10.30 0.93
C ASP A 64 0.73 10.33 -0.28
N HIS A 65 -0.57 10.60 -0.08
CA HIS A 65 -1.52 10.73 -1.18
C HIS A 65 -1.09 11.80 -2.18
N ASN A 66 -0.73 12.99 -1.71
CA ASN A 66 -0.37 14.10 -2.60
C ASN A 66 0.95 13.87 -3.35
N ASN A 67 1.91 13.19 -2.71
CA ASN A 67 3.27 13.09 -3.24
C ASN A 67 3.58 11.76 -3.93
N LEU A 68 2.77 10.72 -3.74
CA LEU A 68 3.05 9.38 -4.24
C LEU A 68 1.79 8.64 -4.69
N ALA A 69 0.90 8.29 -3.77
CA ALA A 69 -0.18 7.34 -4.08
C ALA A 69 -1.26 7.95 -4.99
N GLY A 70 -1.61 9.22 -4.82
CA GLY A 70 -2.64 9.93 -5.61
C GLY A 70 -2.32 9.93 -7.12
N PRO A 71 -1.16 10.46 -7.55
CA PRO A 71 -0.76 10.45 -8.96
C PRO A 71 -0.74 9.04 -9.58
N ILE A 72 -0.35 8.01 -8.82
CA ILE A 72 -0.35 6.61 -9.27
C ILE A 72 -1.79 6.12 -9.47
N ILE A 73 -2.69 6.39 -8.50
CA ILE A 73 -4.10 6.01 -8.58
C ILE A 73 -4.78 6.66 -9.79
N ASP A 74 -4.53 7.94 -10.02
CA ASP A 74 -5.13 8.68 -11.14
C ASP A 74 -4.63 8.13 -12.47
N SER A 75 -3.33 7.85 -12.59
CA SER A 75 -2.77 7.16 -13.76
C SER A 75 -3.43 5.80 -14.04
N PHE A 76 -3.78 5.02 -13.01
CA PHE A 76 -4.48 3.75 -13.19
C PHE A 76 -5.90 3.92 -13.73
N LYS A 77 -6.63 4.91 -13.22
CA LYS A 77 -7.96 5.23 -13.73
C LYS A 77 -7.89 5.68 -15.19
N ASP A 78 -6.91 6.50 -15.55
CA ASP A 78 -6.69 6.98 -16.91
C ASP A 78 -6.35 5.85 -17.90
N GLN A 79 -5.66 4.80 -17.44
CA GLN A 79 -5.38 3.59 -18.22
C GLN A 79 -6.60 2.67 -18.38
N GLY A 80 -7.75 3.04 -17.80
CA GLY A 80 -8.99 2.28 -17.79
C GLY A 80 -8.96 1.08 -16.85
N LEU A 81 -8.08 1.06 -15.85
CA LEU A 81 -8.08 0.02 -14.82
C LEU A 81 -9.23 0.26 -13.84
N LYS A 82 -9.86 -0.82 -13.38
CA LYS A 82 -10.86 -0.71 -12.32
C LYS A 82 -10.14 -0.57 -10.97
N VAL A 83 -10.30 0.59 -10.35
CA VAL A 83 -9.73 0.90 -9.03
C VAL A 83 -10.85 1.09 -8.01
N GLU A 84 -10.81 0.31 -6.93
CA GLU A 84 -11.67 0.47 -5.76
C GLU A 84 -10.79 1.04 -4.62
N LEU A 85 -11.12 2.23 -4.14
CA LEU A 85 -10.35 2.96 -3.12
C LEU A 85 -11.21 3.14 -1.87
N ASN A 86 -10.70 2.74 -0.70
CA ASN A 86 -11.33 3.05 0.57
C ASN A 86 -10.30 3.63 1.53
N ASP A 87 -10.62 4.79 2.08
CA ASP A 87 -9.80 5.55 3.00
C ASP A 87 -10.59 5.77 4.30
N GLY A 88 -9.93 5.65 5.46
CA GLY A 88 -10.64 5.81 6.73
C GLY A 88 -9.77 5.91 7.96
N GLU A 89 -10.33 6.56 8.97
CA GLU A 89 -9.76 6.58 10.32
C GLU A 89 -9.93 5.23 11.01
N VAL A 90 -8.92 4.82 11.77
CA VAL A 90 -9.01 3.65 12.63
C VAL A 90 -9.78 4.03 13.90
N LEU A 91 -11.00 3.53 14.04
CA LEU A 91 -11.92 3.90 15.13
C LEU A 91 -11.72 3.12 16.44
N GLY A 92 -10.82 2.13 16.48
CA GLY A 92 -10.66 1.24 17.64
C GLY A 92 -9.21 0.84 17.92
N ASN A 93 -8.99 0.20 19.07
CA ASN A 93 -7.66 -0.26 19.48
C ASN A 93 -7.16 -1.39 18.56
N THR A 94 -5.93 -1.27 18.08
CA THR A 94 -5.30 -2.31 17.25
C THR A 94 -4.77 -3.44 18.14
N ALA A 95 -5.33 -4.64 18.00
CA ALA A 95 -4.79 -5.85 18.61
C ALA A 95 -3.73 -6.47 17.70
N VAL A 96 -2.52 -6.71 18.23
CA VAL A 96 -1.39 -7.28 17.45
C VAL A 96 -0.83 -8.47 18.20
N SER A 97 -0.74 -9.62 17.52
CA SER A 97 -0.08 -10.82 18.05
C SER A 97 1.44 -10.63 18.05
N LEU A 98 2.12 -11.04 19.12
CA LEU A 98 3.59 -11.06 19.13
C LEU A 98 4.15 -12.01 18.05
N GLN A 99 3.44 -13.10 17.74
CA GLN A 99 3.81 -14.01 16.66
C GLN A 99 3.81 -13.31 15.30
N PHE A 100 2.91 -12.35 15.09
CA PHE A 100 2.90 -11.57 13.85
C PHE A 100 4.17 -10.72 13.73
N LEU A 101 4.67 -10.15 14.82
CA LEU A 101 5.94 -9.43 14.82
C LEU A 101 7.12 -10.35 14.47
N ASP A 102 7.12 -11.58 14.97
CA ASP A 102 8.17 -12.57 14.67
C ASP A 102 8.15 -12.99 13.20
N VAL A 103 6.96 -13.15 12.60
CA VAL A 103 6.82 -13.43 11.16
C VAL A 103 7.27 -12.22 10.34
N LEU A 104 6.84 -11.01 10.69
CA LEU A 104 7.24 -9.80 9.98
C LEU A 104 8.76 -9.62 9.95
N LYS A 105 9.45 -9.87 11.08
CA LYS A 105 10.91 -9.78 11.15
C LYS A 105 11.64 -10.75 10.22
N LYS A 106 10.99 -11.84 9.82
CA LYS A 106 11.57 -12.85 8.91
C LYS A 106 11.23 -12.58 7.45
N GLU A 107 10.00 -12.17 7.18
CA GLU A 107 9.45 -12.12 5.81
C GLU A 107 9.44 -10.72 5.19
N ALA A 108 9.45 -9.66 6.00
CA ALA A 108 9.31 -8.28 5.51
C ALA A 108 10.66 -7.59 5.27
N ALA A 109 10.67 -6.70 4.29
CA ALA A 109 11.73 -5.70 4.15
C ALA A 109 11.50 -4.55 5.14
N PHE A 110 12.54 -4.18 5.88
CA PHE A 110 12.52 -3.05 6.81
C PHE A 110 13.26 -1.87 6.20
N TYR A 111 12.61 -0.71 6.19
CA TYR A 111 13.18 0.54 5.70
C TYR A 111 13.28 1.54 6.85
N SER A 112 14.37 2.28 6.89
CA SER A 112 14.51 3.44 7.77
C SER A 112 13.96 4.67 7.06
N PRO A 113 13.19 5.54 7.73
CA PRO A 113 12.78 6.82 7.13
C PRO A 113 13.98 7.76 6.87
N ASN A 114 15.15 7.46 7.44
CA ASN A 114 16.36 8.28 7.33
C ASN A 114 17.41 7.73 6.34
N ASP A 115 17.18 6.55 5.73
CA ASP A 115 18.03 5.96 4.69
C ASP A 115 17.41 6.24 3.31
#